data_AF-A0A183CQW4-F1
#
_entry.id   AF-A0A183CQW4-F1
#
_cell.length_a   1.000
_cell.length_b   1.000
_cell.length_c   1.000
_cell.angle_alpha   90.00
_cell.angle_beta   90.00
_cell.angle_gamma   90.00
#
_symmetry.space_group_name_H-M   'P 1'
#
loop_
_entity.id
_entity.type
_entity.pdbx_description
1 polymer ?
#
loop_
_entity_poly.entity_id
_entity_poly.type
_entity_poly.pdbx_seq_one_letter_code
_entity_poly.pdbx_strand_id
1 'polypeptide(L)' 'MIATISLADVHYEETLSTLRFADRMKSIKTAPIMNESATKQMIRTIRSENELLLGTLERGALEGAADEVI' A
#
# COMPACT_ATOMS: atom_id res chain seq x y z
N MET A 1 2.20 -8.92 17.36
CA MET A 1 2.23 -8.87 18.83
C MET A 1 2.40 -10.30 19.35
N ILE A 2 3.22 -10.52 20.37
CA ILE A 2 3.30 -11.81 21.07
C ILE A 2 3.01 -11.52 22.54
N ALA A 3 2.07 -12.27 23.13
CA ALA A 3 1.72 -12.14 24.53
C ALA A 3 2.38 -13.28 25.32
N THR A 4 3.24 -12.93 26.27
CA THR A 4 3.88 -13.89 27.18
C THR A 4 3.12 -13.93 28.51
N ILE A 5 2.80 -15.12 29.00
CA ILE A 5 2.01 -15.33 30.22
C ILE A 5 2.66 -16.38 31.13
N SER A 6 2.31 -16.39 32.41
CA SER A 6 2.69 -17.42 33.38
C SER A 6 1.50 -18.32 33.70
N LEU A 7 1.73 -19.63 33.90
CA LEU A 7 0.69 -20.61 34.22
C LEU A 7 0.41 -20.76 35.72
N ALA A 8 1.12 -20.02 36.58
CA ALA A 8 0.90 -20.08 38.01
C ALA A 8 -0.38 -19.36 38.42
N ASP A 9 -1.18 -19.99 39.30
CA ASP A 9 -2.45 -19.44 39.78
C ASP A 9 -2.31 -18.07 40.45
N VAL A 10 -1.15 -17.81 41.05
CA VAL A 10 -0.80 -16.53 41.69
C VAL A 10 -0.83 -15.35 40.70
N HIS A 11 -0.71 -15.63 39.40
CA HIS A 11 -0.69 -14.62 38.33
C HIS A 11 -1.95 -14.64 37.45
N TYR A 12 -3.05 -15.17 37.97
CA TYR A 12 -4.29 -15.32 37.21
C TYR A 12 -4.81 -13.99 36.68
N GLU A 13 -4.87 -12.95 37.52
CA GLU A 13 -5.39 -11.63 37.15
C GLU A 13 -4.53 -10.93 36.09
N GLU A 14 -3.20 -10.97 36.24
CA GLU A 14 -2.26 -10.39 35.27
C GLU A 14 -2.30 -11.16 33.94
N THR A 15 -2.41 -12.48 34.00
CA THR A 15 -2.54 -13.34 32.83
C THR A 15 -3.83 -13.04 32.07
N LEU A 16 -4.96 -12.91 32.79
CA LEU A 16 -6.25 -12.56 32.20
C LEU A 16 -6.22 -11.16 31.58
N SER A 17 -5.61 -10.19 32.25
CA SER A 17 -5.43 -8.82 31.73
C SER A 17 -4.62 -8.81 30.44
N THR A 18 -3.53 -9.60 30.38
CA THR A 18 -2.67 -9.75 29.20
C THR A 18 -3.42 -10.38 28.04
N LEU A 19 -4.18 -11.46 28.28
CA LEU A 19 -4.99 -12.12 27.25
C LEU A 19 -6.09 -11.21 26.71
N ARG A 20 -6.79 -10.48 27.58
CA ARG A 20 -7.80 -9.49 27.16
C ARG A 20 -7.20 -8.38 26.30
N PHE A 21 -5.99 -7.93 26.62
CA PHE A 21 -5.31 -6.93 25.80
C PHE A 21 -4.91 -7.48 24.43
N ALA A 22 -4.40 -8.71 24.37
CA ALA A 22 -4.07 -9.39 23.12
C ALA A 22 -5.31 -9.59 22.23
N ASP A 23 -6.44 -9.96 22.82
CA ASP A 23 -7.72 -10.10 22.10
C ASP A 23 -8.18 -8.77 21.50
N ARG A 24 -8.12 -7.68 22.28
CA ARG A 24 -8.40 -6.33 21.74
C ARG A 24 -7.46 -5.95 20.61
N MET A 25 -6.16 -6.23 20.71
CA MET A 25 -5.20 -5.96 19.64
C MET A 25 -5.54 -6.67 18.34
N LYS A 26 -6.09 -7.90 18.39
CA LYS A 26 -6.50 -8.65 17.19
C LYS A 26 -7.56 -7.92 16.37
N SER A 27 -8.40 -7.09 17.01
CA SER A 27 -9.43 -6.30 16.32
C SER A 27 -8.90 -5.08 15.58
N ILE A 28 -7.65 -4.66 15.81
CA ILE A 28 -7.07 -3.47 15.20
C ILE A 28 -6.76 -3.77 13.72
N LYS A 29 -7.46 -3.08 12.82
CA LYS A 29 -7.22 -3.15 11.37
C LYS A 29 -6.06 -2.23 10.99
N THR A 30 -5.03 -2.79 10.35
CA THR A 30 -3.92 -2.01 9.79
C THR A 30 -4.01 -2.02 8.26
N ALA A 31 -3.65 -0.89 7.64
CA ALA A 31 -3.54 -0.75 6.20
C ALA A 31 -2.05 -0.56 5.85
N PRO A 32 -1.28 -1.64 5.65
CA PRO A 32 0.14 -1.52 5.34
C PRO A 32 0.32 -0.95 3.93
N ILE A 33 1.14 0.09 3.80
CA ILE A 33 1.56 0.68 2.54
C ILE A 33 3.05 0.38 2.37
N MET A 34 3.45 -0.01 1.15
CA MET A 34 4.88 -0.10 0.82
C MET A 34 5.46 1.32 0.81
N ASN A 35 6.36 1.60 1.74
CA ASN A 35 7.09 2.87 1.73
C ASN A 35 8.16 2.81 0.63
N GLU A 36 7.88 3.46 -0.50
CA GLU A 36 8.87 3.71 -1.55
C GLU A 36 9.69 4.97 -1.22
N SER A 37 10.95 5.00 -1.66
CA SER A 37 11.73 6.23 -1.56
C SER A 37 11.17 7.29 -2.50
N ALA A 38 11.25 8.57 -2.11
CA ALA A 38 10.76 9.69 -2.92
C ALA A 38 11.27 9.63 -4.38
N THR A 39 12.53 9.23 -4.57
CA THR A 39 13.12 9.04 -5.90
C THR A 39 12.44 7.92 -6.71
N LYS A 40 12.13 6.77 -6.11
CA LYS A 40 11.46 5.66 -6.81
C LYS A 40 10.03 6.02 -7.20
N GLN A 41 9.31 6.66 -6.29
CA GLN A 41 7.96 7.16 -6.56
C GLN A 41 7.97 8.16 -7.72
N MET A 42 8.92 9.11 -7.71
CA MET A 42 9.08 10.12 -8.76
C MET A 42 9.40 9.47 -10.11
N ILE A 43 10.32 8.51 -10.16
CA ILE A 43 10.65 7.77 -11.39
C ILE A 43 9.42 7.03 -11.94
N ARG A 44 8.61 6.41 -11.07
CA ARG A 44 7.38 5.70 -11.48
C ARG A 44 6.36 6.66 -12.07
N THR A 45 6.08 7.78 -11.40
CA THR A 45 5.13 8.78 -11.89
C THR A 45 5.56 9.31 -13.24
N ILE A 46 6.81 9.76 -13.36
CA ILE A 46 7.36 10.32 -14.61
C ILE A 46 7.28 9.31 -15.75
N ARG A 47 7.63 8.03 -15.52
CA ARG A 47 7.52 7.00 -16.55
C ARG A 47 6.07 6.77 -16.99
N SER A 48 5.13 6.72 -16.03
CA SER A 48 3.71 6.54 -16.36
C SER A 48 3.14 7.73 -17.14
N GLU A 49 3.53 8.96 -16.79
CA GLU A 49 3.14 10.15 -17.53
C GLU A 49 3.72 10.15 -18.95
N ASN A 50 4.98 9.71 -19.10
CA ASN A 50 5.62 9.60 -20.41
C ASN A 50 4.89 8.59 -21.31
N GLU A 51 4.52 7.42 -20.78
CA GLU A 51 3.76 6.40 -21.50
C GLU A 51 2.37 6.91 -21.92
N LEU A 52 1.67 7.62 -21.04
CA LEU A 52 0.38 8.23 -21.36
C LEU A 52 0.52 9.28 -22.47
N LEU A 53 1.51 10.16 -22.36
CA LEU A 53 1.76 11.20 -23.35
C LEU A 53 2.15 10.61 -24.71
N LEU A 54 3.03 9.62 -24.74
CA LEU A 54 3.37 8.88 -25.96
C LEU A 54 2.12 8.24 -26.59
N GLY A 55 1.28 7.58 -25.81
CA GLY A 55 0.04 6.99 -26.32
C GLY A 55 -1.01 8.01 -26.79
N THR A 56 -0.97 9.25 -26.28
CA THR A 56 -1.78 10.35 -26.84
C THR A 56 -1.20 10.91 -28.13
N LEU A 57 0.14 10.99 -28.23
CA LEU A 57 0.80 11.42 -29.46
C LEU A 57 0.65 10.40 -30.58
N GLU A 58 0.71 9.10 -30.28
CA GLU A 58 0.43 8.05 -31.28
C GLU A 58 -1.02 8.13 -31.79
N ARG A 59 -1.99 8.41 -30.91
CA ARG A 59 -3.38 8.67 -31.32
C ARG A 59 -3.53 9.96 -32.12
N GLY A 60 -2.90 11.05 -31.70
CA GLY A 60 -2.91 12.32 -32.43
C GLY A 60 -2.18 12.25 -33.77
N ALA A 61 -1.14 11.42 -33.90
CA ALA A 61 -0.44 11.15 -35.14
C ALA A 61 -1.30 10.33 -36.12
N LEU A 62 -2.13 9.41 -35.61
CA LEU A 62 -3.14 8.71 -36.41
C LEU A 62 -4.24 9.65 -36.90
N GLU A 63 -4.65 10.64 -36.10
CA GLU A 63 -5.62 11.67 -36.52
C GLU A 63 -5.02 12.68 -37.50
N GLY A 64 -3.77 13.10 -37.32
CA GLY A 64 -3.08 14.00 -38.25
C GLY A 64 -2.78 13.37 -39.62
N ALA A 65 -2.51 12.06 -39.67
CA ALA A 65 -2.34 11.33 -40.93
C ALA A 65 -3.66 11.14 -41.70
N ALA A 66 -4.82 11.22 -41.03
CA ALA A 66 -6.12 11.19 -41.70
C ALA A 66 -6.48 12.55 -42.34
N ASP A 67 -5.92 13.66 -41.84
CA ASP A 67 -6.20 15.02 -42.34
C ASP A 67 -5.29 15.42 -43.53
N GLU A 68 -4.14 14.75 -43.75
CA GLU A 68 -3.27 14.98 -44.91
C GLU A 68 -3.65 14.19 -46.18
N VAL A 69 -4.69 13.33 -46.15
CA VAL A 69 -5.07 12.45 -47.27
C VAL A 69 -6.31 12.94 -48.04
N ILE A 70 -6.79 14.16 -47.80
CA ILE A 70 -7.86 14.83 -48.60
C ILE A 70 -7.27 16.00 -49.37
#